data_AF-A0A9J6FUD9-F1
#
_entry.id   AF-A0A9J6FUD9-F1
#
_cell.length_a   1.000
_cell.length_b   1.000
_cell.length_c   1.000
_cell.angle_alpha   90.00
_cell.angle_beta   90.00
_cell.angle_gamma   90.00
#
_symmetry.space_group_name_H-M   'P 1'
#
loop_
_entity.id
_entity.type
_entity.pdbx_description
1 polymer ?
#
loop_
_entity_poly.entity_id
_entity_poly.type
_entity_poly.pdbx_seq_one_letter_code
_entity_poly.pdbx_strand_id
1 'polypeptide(L)'
;MFCDAAELVGKFRGNQTHSDHFRLLEQDGHHLLVGARNVVYNISLSTLELRKKLEWFSEGKDIDMCKLKGNSEEACQNYIRVLARKSESVIFVCGTNAYKPRCRDYVISRDGEYSMKEEASGEGLCPFDPKHNSTAVFAVGDLYVATVGQLSGADPFIYRKPLRTEPFDLKHLNAPNFVSSIHHDDYVYFFFRESAVEYINCGKTVYSRVARVCTRDKGGPHKFQQRWTSFLKARLNCSVGGDIPFYFNEIQSTSPIVDGVYNGKEAKLIYSIFTTPHNSISGSAVCAFRLEDIQRAFEGSFKGQDDINSNWLPIVNSKGS
;
A
#
# COMPACT_ATOMS: atom_id res chain seq x y z
N MET A 1 3.91 32.08 -28.41
CA MET A 1 4.62 30.84 -28.76
C MET A 1 3.96 29.74 -27.94
N PHE A 2 2.95 29.10 -28.51
CA PHE A 2 2.27 27.98 -27.87
C PHE A 2 3.20 26.77 -28.03
N CYS A 3 3.64 26.17 -26.92
CA CYS A 3 4.27 24.86 -27.00
C CYS A 3 3.21 23.87 -27.45
N ASP A 4 3.30 23.45 -28.70
CA ASP A 4 2.54 22.34 -29.24
C ASP A 4 3.10 21.06 -28.59
N ALA A 5 2.52 20.66 -27.45
CA ALA A 5 2.97 19.51 -26.65
C ALA A 5 2.51 18.17 -27.26
N ALA A 6 2.59 18.04 -28.59
CA ALA A 6 2.12 16.87 -29.32
C ALA A 6 3.26 15.91 -29.74
N GLU A 7 4.53 16.23 -29.45
CA GLU A 7 5.66 15.34 -29.71
C GLU A 7 6.26 14.79 -28.40
N LEU A 8 6.33 13.45 -28.33
CA LEU A 8 6.77 12.58 -27.22
C LEU A 8 5.77 12.28 -26.09
N VAL A 9 4.62 11.69 -26.43
CA VAL A 9 3.91 10.83 -25.46
C VAL A 9 4.17 9.37 -25.83
N GLY A 10 5.18 8.76 -25.20
CA GLY A 10 5.28 7.30 -25.19
C GLY A 10 3.98 6.72 -24.64
N LYS A 11 3.41 5.72 -25.30
CA LYS A 11 2.13 5.12 -24.88
C LYS A 11 2.23 3.62 -24.88
N PHE A 12 2.11 3.04 -23.69
CA PHE A 12 1.81 1.62 -23.55
C PHE A 12 0.29 1.40 -23.60
N ARG A 13 -0.17 0.46 -24.42
CA ARG A 13 -1.54 -0.05 -24.40
C ARG A 13 -1.46 -1.53 -24.06
N GLY A 14 -2.07 -1.91 -22.95
CA GLY A 14 -2.26 -3.32 -22.59
C GLY A 14 -3.38 -3.95 -23.43
N ASN A 15 -4.20 -4.78 -22.80
CA ASN A 15 -5.33 -5.36 -23.49
C ASN A 15 -6.43 -4.30 -23.72
N GLN A 16 -7.00 -4.27 -24.92
CA GLN A 16 -8.05 -3.32 -25.28
C GLN A 16 -9.45 -3.94 -25.25
N THR A 17 -9.56 -5.25 -25.04
CA THR A 17 -10.85 -5.97 -25.04
C THR A 17 -11.53 -5.98 -23.67
N HIS A 18 -10.79 -5.66 -22.60
CA HIS A 18 -11.29 -5.70 -21.23
C HIS A 18 -10.54 -4.74 -20.31
N SER A 19 -11.10 -4.47 -19.13
CA SER A 19 -10.43 -3.69 -18.09
C SER A 19 -9.27 -4.47 -17.48
N ASP A 20 -8.06 -3.92 -17.60
CA ASP A 20 -6.84 -4.52 -17.04
C ASP A 20 -6.66 -4.22 -15.54
N HIS A 21 -7.29 -3.16 -15.02
CA HIS A 21 -7.05 -2.63 -13.68
C HIS A 21 -5.56 -2.53 -13.33
N PHE A 22 -4.82 -1.72 -14.10
CA PHE A 22 -3.39 -1.54 -13.90
C PHE A 22 -3.04 -1.09 -12.49
N ARG A 23 -2.01 -1.74 -11.94
CA ARG A 23 -1.36 -1.36 -10.69
C ARG A 23 0.14 -1.26 -10.95
N LEU A 24 0.73 -0.11 -10.68
CA LEU A 24 2.18 0.00 -10.59
C LEU A 24 2.64 -0.79 -9.36
N LEU A 25 3.45 -1.82 -9.58
CA LEU A 25 3.92 -2.72 -8.54
C LEU A 25 5.38 -2.46 -8.17
N GLU A 26 6.21 -2.11 -9.15
CA GLU A 26 7.62 -1.74 -8.93
C GLU A 26 8.07 -0.74 -9.99
N GLN A 27 9.00 0.15 -9.61
CA GLN A 27 9.72 1.05 -10.50
C GLN A 27 11.20 1.02 -10.11
N ASP A 28 12.07 0.53 -10.98
CA ASP A 28 13.51 0.31 -10.69
C ASP A 28 14.43 1.34 -11.39
N GLY A 29 13.90 2.53 -11.70
CA GLY A 29 14.64 3.61 -12.38
C GLY A 29 14.82 3.41 -13.89
N HIS A 30 14.74 2.17 -14.39
CA HIS A 30 14.82 1.85 -15.82
C HIS A 30 13.56 1.17 -16.36
N HIS A 31 12.83 0.46 -15.50
CA HIS A 31 11.66 -0.33 -15.85
C HIS A 31 10.51 -0.09 -14.87
N LEU A 32 9.32 -0.44 -15.35
CA LEU A 32 8.08 -0.46 -14.61
C LEU A 32 7.54 -1.89 -14.64
N LEU A 33 7.28 -2.45 -13.47
CA LEU A 33 6.47 -3.67 -13.35
C LEU A 33 5.03 -3.26 -13.06
N VAL A 34 4.15 -3.54 -14.02
CA VAL A 34 2.73 -3.19 -13.95
C VAL A 34 1.91 -4.47 -13.87
N GLY A 35 1.24 -4.67 -12.73
CA GLY A 35 0.26 -5.73 -12.56
C GLY A 35 -1.04 -5.39 -13.27
N ALA A 36 -1.61 -6.38 -13.94
CA ALA A 36 -2.86 -6.26 -14.69
C ALA A 36 -3.69 -7.54 -14.54
N ARG A 37 -4.73 -7.66 -15.36
CA ARG A 37 -5.51 -8.88 -15.48
C ARG A 37 -4.69 -9.98 -16.17
N ASN A 38 -4.47 -11.07 -15.45
CA ASN A 38 -3.77 -12.29 -15.85
C ASN A 38 -2.30 -12.09 -16.26
N VAL A 39 -1.71 -10.92 -16.01
CA VAL A 39 -0.37 -10.62 -16.52
C VAL A 39 0.35 -9.57 -15.67
N VAL A 40 1.68 -9.68 -15.63
CA VAL A 40 2.59 -8.59 -15.23
C VAL A 40 3.36 -8.12 -16.45
N TYR A 41 3.30 -6.83 -16.74
CA TYR A 41 4.06 -6.20 -17.81
C TYR A 41 5.37 -5.63 -17.26
N ASN A 42 6.49 -5.93 -17.91
CA ASN A 42 7.76 -5.25 -17.73
C ASN A 42 7.95 -4.25 -18.87
N ILE A 43 7.86 -2.97 -18.54
CA ILE A 43 7.82 -1.85 -19.48
C ILE A 43 9.06 -0.99 -19.28
N SER A 44 9.71 -0.58 -20.37
CA SER A 44 10.80 0.38 -20.34
C SER A 44 10.30 1.74 -19.83
N LEU A 45 10.94 2.33 -18.83
CA LEU A 45 10.55 3.65 -18.29
C LEU A 45 10.82 4.78 -19.30
N SER A 46 11.85 4.65 -20.15
CA SER A 46 12.25 5.68 -21.11
C SER A 46 11.41 5.68 -22.39
N THR A 47 11.05 4.50 -22.90
CA THR A 47 10.34 4.35 -24.18
C THR A 47 8.87 3.96 -24.01
N LEU A 48 8.47 3.48 -22.83
CA LEU A 48 7.16 2.87 -22.56
C LEU A 48 6.84 1.67 -23.45
N GLU A 49 7.87 1.02 -23.98
CA GLU A 49 7.76 -0.21 -24.76
C GLU A 49 7.75 -1.44 -23.86
N LEU A 50 6.97 -2.44 -24.26
CA LEU A 50 6.92 -3.73 -23.59
C LEU A 50 8.24 -4.48 -23.82
N ARG A 51 8.93 -4.83 -22.74
CA ARG A 51 10.13 -5.68 -22.81
C ARG A 51 9.78 -7.15 -22.69
N LYS A 52 9.04 -7.50 -21.63
CA LYS A 52 8.63 -8.87 -21.29
C LYS A 52 7.28 -8.86 -20.61
N LYS A 53 6.58 -9.99 -20.67
CA LYS A 53 5.35 -10.23 -19.93
C LYS A 53 5.44 -11.53 -19.15
N LEU A 54 4.86 -11.55 -17.97
CA LEU A 54 4.64 -12.75 -17.17
C LEU A 54 3.14 -13.04 -17.18
N GLU A 55 2.72 -14.07 -17.88
CA GLU A 55 1.32 -14.47 -17.95
C GLU A 55 0.97 -15.45 -16.82
N TRP A 56 -0.16 -15.20 -16.16
CA TRP A 56 -0.65 -16.01 -15.06
C TRP A 56 -2.18 -15.94 -15.01
N PHE A 57 -2.82 -16.87 -15.71
CA PHE A 57 -4.27 -17.04 -15.71
C PHE A 57 -4.73 -17.90 -14.53
N SER A 58 -5.95 -17.65 -14.05
CA SER A 58 -6.64 -18.56 -13.12
C SER A 58 -6.96 -19.89 -13.80
N GLU A 59 -6.98 -20.98 -13.02
CA GLU A 59 -7.44 -22.28 -13.52
C GLU A 59 -8.96 -22.27 -13.80
N GLY A 60 -9.40 -23.04 -14.81
CA GLY A 60 -10.83 -23.12 -15.18
C GLY A 60 -11.75 -23.46 -14.01
N LYS A 61 -11.34 -24.43 -13.17
CA LYS A 61 -12.09 -24.81 -11.95
C LYS A 61 -12.30 -23.65 -10.97
N ASP A 62 -11.30 -22.78 -10.81
CA ASP A 62 -11.37 -21.65 -9.88
C ASP A 62 -12.25 -20.53 -10.48
N ILE A 63 -12.20 -20.34 -11.80
CA ILE A 63 -13.08 -19.43 -12.53
C ILE A 63 -14.55 -19.89 -12.40
N ASP A 64 -14.82 -21.17 -12.63
CA ASP A 64 -16.17 -21.74 -12.55
C ASP A 64 -16.73 -21.62 -11.13
N MET A 65 -15.92 -21.95 -10.11
CA MET A 65 -16.30 -21.77 -8.72
C MET A 65 -16.56 -20.32 -8.35
N CYS A 66 -15.81 -19.37 -8.90
CA CYS A 66 -16.05 -17.93 -8.70
C CYS A 66 -17.37 -17.48 -9.32
N LYS A 67 -17.68 -17.94 -10.54
CA LYS A 67 -18.95 -17.66 -11.24
C LYS A 67 -20.14 -18.28 -10.50
N LEU A 68 -20.01 -19.50 -9.98
CA LEU A 68 -21.03 -20.17 -9.16
C LEU A 68 -21.38 -19.38 -7.88
N LYS A 69 -20.44 -18.59 -7.36
CA LYS A 69 -20.69 -17.67 -6.22
C LYS A 69 -21.36 -16.35 -6.63
N GLY A 70 -21.77 -16.19 -7.88
CA GLY A 70 -22.51 -15.04 -8.39
C GLY A 70 -21.65 -13.88 -8.92
N ASN A 71 -20.34 -14.07 -9.07
CA ASN A 71 -19.45 -13.05 -9.62
C ASN A 71 -19.47 -13.04 -11.16
N SER A 72 -19.18 -11.89 -11.77
CA SER A 72 -19.08 -11.77 -13.22
C SER A 72 -17.83 -12.44 -13.78
N GLU A 73 -17.86 -12.78 -15.08
CA GLU A 73 -16.69 -13.31 -15.78
C GLU A 73 -15.48 -12.37 -15.73
N GLU A 74 -15.72 -11.06 -15.77
CA GLU A 74 -14.67 -10.05 -15.63
C GLU A 74 -14.04 -10.06 -14.23
N ALA A 75 -14.84 -10.25 -13.18
CA ALA A 75 -14.33 -10.30 -11.81
C ALA A 75 -13.60 -11.62 -11.50
N CYS A 76 -14.00 -12.72 -12.14
CA CYS A 76 -13.43 -14.07 -11.96
C CYS A 76 -12.11 -14.29 -12.72
N GLN A 77 -11.16 -13.40 -12.56
CA GLN A 77 -9.87 -13.40 -13.25
C GLN A 77 -8.74 -13.25 -12.25
N ASN A 78 -7.50 -13.44 -12.69
CA ASN A 78 -6.35 -13.25 -11.82
C ASN A 78 -5.83 -11.82 -11.94
N TYR A 79 -6.22 -10.93 -11.03
CA TYR A 79 -5.68 -9.58 -11.00
C TYR A 79 -4.42 -9.53 -10.15
N ILE A 80 -3.28 -9.19 -10.77
CA ILE A 80 -2.03 -9.09 -10.03
C ILE A 80 -2.04 -7.79 -9.21
N ARG A 81 -1.80 -7.93 -7.91
CA ARG A 81 -1.98 -6.84 -6.93
C ARG A 81 -0.79 -6.61 -6.02
N VAL A 82 0.02 -7.65 -5.81
CA VAL A 82 1.16 -7.59 -4.91
C VAL A 82 2.38 -8.11 -5.64
N LEU A 83 3.47 -7.36 -5.56
CA LEU A 83 4.80 -7.81 -5.94
C LEU A 83 5.80 -7.28 -4.95
N ALA A 84 6.76 -8.11 -4.58
CA ALA A 84 7.89 -7.71 -3.77
C ALA A 84 9.16 -8.40 -4.27
N ARG A 85 10.24 -7.65 -4.39
CA ARG A 85 11.54 -8.20 -4.81
C ARG A 85 12.24 -8.85 -3.61
N LYS A 86 12.36 -10.18 -3.63
CA LYS A 86 13.06 -10.94 -2.57
C LYS A 86 14.58 -10.83 -2.72
N SER A 87 15.07 -10.76 -3.96
CA SER A 87 16.46 -10.53 -4.32
C SER A 87 16.55 -9.99 -5.76
N GLU A 88 17.76 -9.68 -6.23
CA GLU A 88 18.01 -9.23 -7.62
C GLU A 88 17.36 -10.15 -8.67
N SER A 89 17.35 -11.46 -8.43
CA SER A 89 16.86 -12.48 -9.37
C SER A 89 15.59 -13.17 -8.93
N VAL A 90 14.94 -12.75 -7.84
CA VAL A 90 13.72 -13.41 -7.33
C VAL A 90 12.66 -12.38 -6.98
N ILE A 91 11.50 -12.51 -7.63
CA ILE A 91 10.31 -11.71 -7.32
C ILE A 91 9.21 -12.60 -6.74
N PHE A 92 8.55 -12.07 -5.72
CA PHE A 92 7.32 -12.59 -5.16
C PHE A 92 6.15 -11.90 -5.84
N VAL A 93 5.19 -12.65 -6.38
CA VAL A 93 4.02 -12.10 -7.08
C VAL A 93 2.75 -12.76 -6.57
N CYS A 94 1.73 -11.97 -6.25
CA CYS A 94 0.41 -12.48 -5.90
C CYS A 94 -0.70 -11.82 -6.71
N GLY A 95 -1.73 -12.61 -6.97
CA GLY A 95 -2.94 -12.13 -7.60
C GLY A 95 -4.20 -12.69 -6.95
N THR A 96 -5.32 -12.03 -7.24
CA THR A 96 -6.65 -12.37 -6.70
C THR A 96 -7.11 -13.77 -7.10
N ASN A 97 -6.59 -14.31 -8.20
CA ASN A 97 -6.86 -15.64 -8.76
C ASN A 97 -8.34 -16.04 -8.63
N ALA A 98 -9.23 -15.28 -9.28
CA ALA A 98 -10.69 -15.48 -9.24
C ALA A 98 -11.26 -15.57 -7.81
N TYR A 99 -10.99 -14.56 -6.97
CA TYR A 99 -11.39 -14.52 -5.55
C TYR A 99 -10.87 -15.70 -4.72
N LYS A 100 -9.72 -16.26 -5.09
CA LYS A 100 -9.01 -17.29 -4.36
C LYS A 100 -7.51 -17.00 -4.42
N PRO A 101 -7.02 -16.02 -3.64
CA PRO A 101 -5.68 -15.46 -3.80
C PRO A 101 -4.58 -16.50 -3.80
N ARG A 102 -3.62 -16.34 -4.71
CA ARG A 102 -2.44 -17.19 -4.84
C ARG A 102 -1.20 -16.34 -4.93
N CYS A 103 -0.07 -16.91 -4.51
CA CYS A 103 1.24 -16.27 -4.60
C CYS A 103 2.25 -17.23 -5.22
N ARG A 104 3.18 -16.69 -5.99
CA ARG A 104 4.27 -17.42 -6.64
C ARG A 104 5.59 -16.70 -6.45
N ASP A 105 6.65 -17.48 -6.28
CA ASP A 105 8.01 -17.00 -6.51
C ASP A 105 8.41 -17.25 -7.95
N TYR A 106 8.97 -16.22 -8.58
CA TYR A 106 9.57 -16.32 -9.89
C TYR A 106 11.07 -16.03 -9.81
N VAL A 107 11.86 -16.90 -10.42
CA VAL A 107 13.28 -16.65 -10.67
C VAL A 107 13.41 -15.95 -12.02
N ILE A 108 14.16 -14.87 -12.05
CA ILE A 108 14.46 -14.09 -13.26
C ILE A 108 15.79 -14.59 -13.82
N SER A 109 15.77 -15.11 -15.05
CA SER A 109 16.98 -15.53 -15.76
C SER A 109 17.81 -14.32 -16.22
N ARG A 110 19.05 -14.56 -16.66
CA ARG A 110 19.90 -13.49 -17.23
C ARG A 110 19.29 -12.83 -18.47
N ASP A 111 18.47 -13.57 -19.21
CA ASP A 111 17.76 -13.08 -20.40
C ASP A 111 16.42 -12.39 -20.06
N GLY A 112 16.11 -12.27 -18.76
CA GLY A 112 14.88 -11.66 -18.26
C GLY A 112 13.65 -12.57 -18.34
N GLU A 113 13.83 -13.89 -18.49
CA GLU A 113 12.74 -14.86 -18.47
C GLU A 113 12.32 -15.18 -17.03
N TYR A 114 11.01 -15.30 -16.81
CA TYR A 114 10.44 -15.63 -15.51
C TYR A 114 10.15 -17.13 -15.42
N SER A 115 10.76 -17.83 -14.47
CA SER A 115 10.45 -19.23 -14.17
C SER A 115 9.79 -19.36 -12.79
N MET A 116 8.60 -19.96 -12.76
CA MET A 116 7.88 -20.22 -11.51
C MET A 116 8.64 -21.27 -10.70
N LYS A 117 8.96 -20.96 -9.45
CA LYS A 117 9.68 -21.83 -8.52
C LYS A 117 8.76 -22.52 -7.53
N GLU A 118 7.91 -21.74 -6.87
CA GLU A 118 6.96 -22.23 -5.88
C GLU A 118 5.62 -21.49 -6.01
N GLU A 119 4.54 -22.17 -5.65
CA GLU A 119 3.20 -21.59 -5.54
C GLU A 119 2.59 -21.94 -4.18
N ALA A 120 2.01 -20.94 -3.53
CA ALA A 120 1.37 -21.07 -2.23
C ALA A 120 0.02 -20.35 -2.18
N SER A 121 -0.73 -20.59 -1.09
CA SER A 121 -1.91 -19.79 -0.78
C SER A 121 -1.51 -18.32 -0.62
N GLY A 122 -2.28 -17.43 -1.25
CA GLY A 122 -2.14 -15.98 -1.10
C GLY A 122 -3.10 -15.39 -0.08
N GLU A 123 -3.84 -16.23 0.67
CA GLU A 123 -4.75 -15.77 1.70
C GLU A 123 -3.99 -14.95 2.74
N GLY A 124 -4.43 -13.69 2.91
CA GLY A 124 -3.78 -12.74 3.78
C GLY A 124 -2.48 -12.11 3.25
N LEU A 125 -2.05 -12.48 2.05
CA LEU A 125 -0.91 -11.88 1.35
C LEU A 125 -1.35 -11.05 0.14
N CYS A 126 -2.56 -11.30 -0.37
CA CYS A 126 -3.14 -10.62 -1.51
C CYS A 126 -4.65 -10.47 -1.29
N PRO A 127 -5.26 -9.36 -1.73
CA PRO A 127 -6.71 -9.19 -1.63
C PRO A 127 -7.45 -10.22 -2.47
N PHE A 128 -8.68 -10.52 -2.04
CA PHE A 128 -9.63 -11.34 -2.81
C PHE A 128 -10.26 -10.55 -3.96
N ASP A 129 -10.68 -9.31 -3.69
CA ASP A 129 -11.33 -8.44 -4.67
C ASP A 129 -10.29 -7.52 -5.35
N PRO A 130 -10.30 -7.39 -6.70
CA PRO A 130 -9.39 -6.51 -7.42
C PRO A 130 -9.54 -5.01 -7.08
N LYS A 131 -10.65 -4.59 -6.47
CA LYS A 131 -10.90 -3.21 -6.02
C LYS A 131 -10.24 -2.90 -4.68
N HIS A 132 -9.85 -3.91 -3.90
CA HIS A 132 -9.18 -3.70 -2.64
C HIS A 132 -7.71 -3.35 -2.87
N ASN A 133 -7.31 -2.21 -2.30
CA ASN A 133 -5.94 -1.74 -2.37
C ASN A 133 -5.08 -2.47 -1.34
N SER A 134 -3.89 -2.89 -1.77
CA SER A 134 -2.89 -3.53 -0.94
C SER A 134 -1.50 -3.03 -1.31
N THR A 135 -0.55 -3.26 -0.42
CA THR A 135 0.86 -2.99 -0.67
C THR A 135 1.71 -4.02 0.05
N ALA A 136 2.89 -4.28 -0.47
CA ALA A 136 3.88 -5.11 0.20
C ALA A 136 5.29 -4.60 -0.08
N VAL A 137 6.19 -4.92 0.82
CA VAL A 137 7.63 -4.68 0.67
C VAL A 137 8.39 -5.85 1.29
N PHE A 138 9.48 -6.27 0.65
CA PHE A 138 10.39 -7.25 1.21
C PHE A 138 11.51 -6.50 1.92
N ALA A 139 11.75 -6.83 3.19
CA ALA A 139 12.71 -6.14 4.03
C ALA A 139 13.33 -7.10 5.03
N VAL A 140 14.66 -7.06 5.17
CA VAL A 140 15.41 -7.83 6.18
C VAL A 140 15.08 -9.34 6.13
N GLY A 141 14.85 -9.89 4.94
CA GLY A 141 14.55 -11.30 4.73
C GLY A 141 13.08 -11.70 4.93
N ASP A 142 12.22 -10.75 5.31
CA ASP A 142 10.80 -10.98 5.54
C ASP A 142 9.91 -10.19 4.58
N LEU A 143 8.74 -10.75 4.29
CA LEU A 143 7.68 -10.05 3.55
C LEU A 143 6.76 -9.31 4.52
N TYR A 144 6.59 -8.01 4.28
CA TYR A 144 5.64 -7.16 4.96
C TYR A 144 4.49 -6.86 4.02
N VAL A 145 3.26 -7.15 4.44
CA VAL A 145 2.05 -6.97 3.63
C VAL A 145 1.02 -6.14 4.39
N ALA A 146 0.35 -5.24 3.70
CA ALA A 146 -0.84 -4.58 4.20
C ALA A 146 -1.99 -4.82 3.21
N THR A 147 -3.02 -5.53 3.68
CA THR A 147 -4.15 -5.98 2.85
C THR A 147 -5.39 -6.25 3.72
N VAL A 148 -6.45 -6.75 3.10
CA VAL A 148 -7.66 -7.25 3.77
C VAL A 148 -7.71 -8.77 3.73
N GLY A 149 -7.99 -9.38 4.88
CA GLY A 149 -8.01 -10.83 5.07
C GLY A 149 -9.26 -11.55 4.59
N GLN A 150 -10.32 -10.81 4.26
CA GLN A 150 -11.63 -11.37 3.93
C GLN A 150 -12.20 -10.74 2.67
N LEU A 151 -13.07 -11.49 1.99
CA LEU A 151 -13.83 -11.01 0.84
C LEU A 151 -14.63 -9.73 1.15
N SER A 152 -15.20 -9.64 2.35
CA SER A 152 -15.97 -8.49 2.83
C SER A 152 -15.12 -7.22 3.08
N GLY A 153 -13.80 -7.36 3.17
CA GLY A 153 -12.91 -6.29 3.62
C GLY A 153 -12.93 -6.02 5.13
N ALA A 154 -13.65 -6.83 5.93
CA ALA A 154 -13.90 -6.54 7.35
C ALA A 154 -12.70 -6.75 8.30
N ASP A 155 -11.67 -7.49 7.87
CA ASP A 155 -10.44 -7.71 8.66
C ASP A 155 -9.20 -7.17 7.92
N PRO A 156 -9.00 -5.84 7.88
CA PRO A 156 -7.76 -5.26 7.37
C PRO A 156 -6.61 -5.50 8.35
N PHE A 157 -5.40 -5.74 7.83
CA PHE A 157 -4.24 -5.90 8.68
C PHE A 157 -2.93 -5.53 8.00
N ILE A 158 -1.94 -5.25 8.85
CA ILE A 158 -0.52 -5.22 8.48
C ILE A 158 0.13 -6.47 9.07
N TYR A 159 0.75 -7.28 8.22
CA TYR A 159 1.28 -8.59 8.53
C TYR A 159 2.73 -8.76 8.09
N ARG A 160 3.50 -9.41 8.95
CA ARG A 160 4.80 -10.02 8.64
C ARG A 160 4.89 -11.28 9.48
N LYS A 161 5.06 -12.45 8.88
CA LYS A 161 5.04 -13.73 9.60
C LYS A 161 5.90 -13.70 10.88
N PRO A 162 5.38 -14.04 12.08
CA PRO A 162 3.98 -14.35 12.43
C PRO A 162 3.17 -13.16 13.00
N LEU A 163 3.70 -11.94 12.99
CA LEU A 163 3.09 -10.74 13.57
C LEU A 163 2.01 -10.11 12.69
N ARG A 164 0.87 -9.77 13.30
CA ARG A 164 -0.19 -8.96 12.69
C ARG A 164 -0.69 -7.86 13.63
N THR A 165 -1.35 -6.86 13.06
CA THR A 165 -2.20 -5.93 13.82
C THR A 165 -3.37 -6.66 14.48
N GLU A 166 -3.92 -6.05 15.54
CA GLU A 166 -5.04 -6.61 16.28
C GLU A 166 -6.28 -6.75 15.34
N PRO A 167 -6.89 -7.94 15.23
CA PRO A 167 -8.05 -8.17 14.37
C PRO A 167 -9.24 -7.36 14.86
N PHE A 168 -9.97 -6.76 13.92
CA PHE A 168 -11.18 -5.97 14.19
C PHE A 168 -10.99 -4.77 15.13
N ASP A 169 -9.76 -4.35 15.42
CA ASP A 169 -9.49 -3.15 16.21
C ASP A 169 -9.46 -1.92 15.30
N LEU A 170 -10.54 -1.13 15.37
CA LEU A 170 -10.70 0.10 14.60
C LEU A 170 -9.67 1.19 14.98
N LYS A 171 -9.10 1.13 16.19
CA LYS A 171 -8.00 2.03 16.59
C LYS A 171 -6.72 1.69 15.82
N HIS A 172 -6.51 0.43 15.45
CA HIS A 172 -5.42 0.02 14.58
C HIS A 172 -5.71 0.39 13.13
N LEU A 173 -6.81 -0.13 12.55
CA LEU A 173 -7.16 0.07 11.14
C LEU A 173 -8.68 0.11 10.97
N ASN A 174 -9.20 1.16 10.33
CA ASN A 174 -10.64 1.30 10.07
C ASN A 174 -10.95 1.53 8.59
N ALA A 175 -11.28 0.43 7.88
CA ALA A 175 -11.50 0.42 6.43
C ALA A 175 -10.37 1.12 5.63
N PRO A 176 -9.10 0.71 5.80
CA PRO A 176 -7.97 1.35 5.15
C PRO A 176 -7.91 1.05 3.65
N ASN A 177 -7.39 2.01 2.89
CA ASN A 177 -6.93 1.84 1.52
C ASN A 177 -5.42 2.08 1.47
N PHE A 178 -4.64 1.00 1.29
CA PHE A 178 -3.19 1.06 1.27
C PHE A 178 -2.64 1.56 -0.07
N VAL A 179 -1.81 2.59 -0.03
CA VAL A 179 -1.26 3.21 -1.26
C VAL A 179 0.19 2.82 -1.51
N SER A 180 1.00 2.66 -0.46
CA SER A 180 2.41 2.25 -0.58
C SER A 180 2.98 1.73 0.73
N SER A 181 4.11 1.04 0.64
CA SER A 181 4.95 0.65 1.77
C SER A 181 6.42 0.84 1.41
N ILE A 182 7.21 1.27 2.39
CA ILE A 182 8.61 1.66 2.21
C ILE A 182 9.43 1.12 3.37
N HIS A 183 10.52 0.43 3.07
CA HIS A 183 11.52 0.04 4.04
C HIS A 183 12.62 1.09 4.14
N HIS A 184 12.94 1.53 5.35
CA HIS A 184 14.06 2.41 5.62
C HIS A 184 14.62 2.18 7.01
N ASP A 185 15.94 1.97 7.09
CA ASP A 185 16.67 1.64 8.31
C ASP A 185 16.02 0.49 9.11
N ASP A 186 15.64 0.74 10.35
CA ASP A 186 15.04 -0.25 11.26
C ASP A 186 13.50 -0.31 11.17
N TYR A 187 12.90 0.34 10.17
CA TYR A 187 11.45 0.48 10.08
C TYR A 187 10.88 0.11 8.70
N VAL A 188 9.65 -0.40 8.73
CA VAL A 188 8.79 -0.47 7.56
C VAL A 188 7.63 0.50 7.76
N TYR A 189 7.46 1.41 6.81
CA TYR A 189 6.42 2.42 6.78
C TYR A 189 5.28 1.97 5.85
N PHE A 190 4.04 2.24 6.24
CA PHE A 190 2.84 1.96 5.45
C PHE A 190 2.01 3.22 5.31
N PHE A 191 1.67 3.58 4.07
CA PHE A 191 0.88 4.74 3.75
C PHE A 191 -0.52 4.31 3.32
N PHE A 192 -1.53 4.91 3.92
CA PHE A 192 -2.93 4.58 3.65
C PHE A 192 -3.86 5.71 4.04
N ARG A 193 -5.10 5.65 3.55
CA ARG A 193 -6.21 6.45 4.07
C ARG A 193 -7.24 5.55 4.73
N GLU A 194 -7.83 5.99 5.82
CA GLU A 194 -8.81 5.22 6.59
C GLU A 194 -9.88 6.14 7.18
N SER A 195 -10.98 5.56 7.67
CA SER A 195 -11.99 6.31 8.41
C SER A 195 -11.45 6.78 9.76
N ALA A 196 -11.51 8.08 10.03
CA ALA A 196 -10.91 8.69 11.22
C ALA A 196 -11.77 8.45 12.46
N VAL A 197 -11.43 7.43 13.26
CA VAL A 197 -12.13 7.10 14.51
C VAL A 197 -12.09 8.28 15.48
N GLU A 198 -10.99 9.02 15.52
CA GLU A 198 -10.84 10.18 16.41
C GLU A 198 -11.67 11.40 16.03
N TYR A 199 -12.36 11.35 14.89
CA TYR A 199 -13.22 12.43 14.40
C TYR A 199 -14.71 12.05 14.43
N ILE A 200 -15.07 10.81 14.81
CA ILE A 200 -16.45 10.31 14.75
C ILE A 200 -17.44 11.20 15.52
N ASN A 201 -17.03 11.76 16.66
CA ASN A 201 -17.85 12.67 17.48
C ASN A 201 -18.13 14.02 16.80
N CYS A 202 -17.36 14.39 15.78
CA CYS A 202 -17.51 15.61 15.00
C CYS A 202 -18.09 15.35 13.59
N GLY A 203 -18.14 14.09 13.16
CA GLY A 203 -18.64 13.67 11.85
C GLY A 203 -17.87 12.49 11.26
N LYS A 204 -18.22 12.10 10.03
CA LYS A 204 -17.49 11.05 9.30
C LYS A 204 -16.49 11.70 8.36
N THR A 205 -15.21 11.39 8.52
CA THR A 205 -14.15 11.84 7.61
C THR A 205 -13.11 10.75 7.41
N VAL A 206 -12.39 10.83 6.30
CA VAL A 206 -11.25 9.96 5.99
C VAL A 206 -9.99 10.75 6.29
N TYR A 207 -9.01 10.15 6.95
CA TYR A 207 -7.67 10.73 7.13
C TYR A 207 -6.60 9.85 6.53
N SER A 208 -5.58 10.50 6.00
CA SER A 208 -4.35 9.87 5.54
C SER A 208 -3.40 9.61 6.71
N ARG A 209 -2.78 8.45 6.69
CA ARG A 209 -1.90 7.93 7.74
C ARG A 209 -0.59 7.46 7.17
N VAL A 210 0.44 7.61 7.98
CA VAL A 210 1.66 6.81 7.91
C VAL A 210 1.71 5.95 9.18
N ALA A 211 1.85 4.64 9.01
CA ALA A 211 2.17 3.72 10.11
C ALA A 211 3.62 3.26 10.01
N ARG A 212 4.21 2.86 11.14
CA ARG A 212 5.52 2.20 11.20
C ARG A 212 5.48 0.95 12.06
N VAL A 213 6.34 -0.01 11.74
CA VAL A 213 6.69 -1.16 12.58
C VAL A 213 8.21 -1.34 12.57
N CYS A 214 8.77 -1.86 13.66
CA CYS A 214 10.20 -2.19 13.71
C CYS A 214 10.48 -3.47 12.91
N THR A 215 11.57 -3.49 12.16
CA THR A 215 12.02 -4.69 11.44
C THR A 215 12.42 -5.82 12.40
N ARG A 216 12.87 -5.47 13.59
CA ARG A 216 13.33 -6.40 14.64
C ARG A 216 12.26 -6.78 15.67
N ASP A 217 11.01 -6.34 15.50
CA ASP A 217 9.91 -6.70 16.41
C ASP A 217 9.76 -8.24 16.44
N LYS A 218 9.63 -8.84 17.62
CA LYS A 218 9.45 -10.30 17.78
C LYS A 218 8.08 -10.67 18.36
N GLY A 219 7.22 -9.67 18.55
CA GLY A 219 5.97 -9.81 19.26
C GLY A 219 6.12 -9.71 20.77
N GLY A 220 4.97 -9.67 21.45
CA GLY A 220 4.91 -9.57 22.89
C GLY A 220 4.99 -10.94 23.58
N PRO A 221 5.03 -10.96 24.93
CA PRO A 221 5.05 -12.19 25.69
C PRO A 221 3.72 -12.96 25.60
N HIS A 222 3.77 -14.28 25.76
CA HIS A 222 2.62 -15.20 25.86
C HIS A 222 1.57 -15.01 24.75
N LYS A 223 0.37 -14.50 25.10
CA LYS A 223 -0.76 -14.31 24.19
C LYS A 223 -0.48 -13.25 23.10
N PHE A 224 0.56 -12.43 23.25
CA PHE A 224 0.92 -11.36 22.32
C PHE A 224 2.05 -11.75 21.35
N GLN A 225 2.47 -13.02 21.31
CA GLN A 225 3.56 -13.49 20.44
C GLN A 225 3.32 -13.23 18.94
N GLN A 226 2.06 -13.11 18.52
CA GLN A 226 1.67 -12.85 17.13
C GLN A 226 1.17 -11.42 16.91
N ARG A 227 1.42 -10.50 17.86
CA ARG A 227 1.00 -9.10 17.81
C ARG A 227 2.19 -8.18 17.73
N TRP A 228 2.10 -7.15 16.90
CA TRP A 228 3.10 -6.08 16.88
C TRP A 228 3.22 -5.41 18.25
N THR A 229 4.45 -5.20 18.71
CA THR A 229 4.75 -4.39 19.90
C THR A 229 5.21 -2.98 19.53
N SER A 230 5.49 -2.74 18.25
CA SER A 230 6.04 -1.50 17.70
C SER A 230 5.14 -0.78 16.70
N PHE A 231 3.90 -1.27 16.49
CA PHE A 231 2.96 -0.65 15.56
C PHE A 231 2.51 0.72 16.08
N LEU A 232 2.81 1.76 15.31
CA LEU A 232 2.36 3.14 15.56
C LEU A 232 1.82 3.73 14.26
N LYS A 233 0.86 4.67 14.35
CA LYS A 233 0.39 5.47 13.19
C LYS A 233 0.23 6.95 13.53
N ALA A 234 0.48 7.81 12.55
CA ALA A 234 0.33 9.26 12.64
C ALA A 234 -0.47 9.80 11.45
N ARG A 235 -1.16 10.93 11.64
CA ARG A 235 -1.89 11.63 10.56
C ARG A 235 -0.88 12.36 9.66
N LEU A 236 -1.05 12.24 8.35
CA LEU A 236 -0.37 13.08 7.37
C LEU A 236 -1.15 14.38 7.17
N ASN A 237 -0.47 15.51 7.33
CA ASN A 237 -1.07 16.82 7.13
C ASN A 237 -0.67 17.39 5.76
N CYS A 238 -1.61 17.38 4.82
CA CYS A 238 -1.49 18.07 3.53
C CYS A 238 -2.57 19.15 3.45
N SER A 239 -2.17 20.40 3.67
CA SER A 239 -3.11 21.53 3.74
C SER A 239 -2.49 22.82 3.19
N VAL A 240 -3.34 23.69 2.67
CA VAL A 240 -2.96 25.08 2.40
C VAL A 240 -3.13 25.89 3.69
N GLY A 241 -2.11 26.70 4.02
CA GLY A 241 -2.12 27.56 5.21
C GLY A 241 -3.14 28.70 5.12
N GLY A 242 -3.43 29.33 6.26
CA GLY A 242 -4.42 30.40 6.43
C GLY A 242 -5.07 30.31 7.82
N ASP A 243 -5.96 31.25 8.15
CA ASP A 243 -6.68 31.26 9.43
C ASP A 243 -7.53 29.99 9.63
N ILE A 244 -8.10 29.48 8.52
CA ILE A 244 -8.79 28.20 8.46
C ILE A 244 -8.09 27.35 7.40
N PRO A 245 -7.28 26.35 7.80
CA PRO A 245 -6.55 25.51 6.84
C PRO A 245 -7.49 24.69 5.96
N PHE A 246 -7.18 24.63 4.66
CA PHE A 246 -7.90 23.76 3.71
C PHE A 246 -7.15 22.44 3.53
N TYR A 247 -7.77 21.32 3.89
CA TYR A 247 -7.11 20.00 3.95
C TYR A 247 -7.42 19.12 2.73
N PHE A 248 -6.39 18.47 2.21
CA PHE A 248 -6.49 17.36 1.26
C PHE A 248 -6.29 16.06 2.03
N ASN A 249 -7.40 15.43 2.41
CA ASN A 249 -7.38 14.38 3.41
C ASN A 249 -7.14 12.96 2.87
N GLU A 250 -7.29 12.72 1.56
CA GLU A 250 -7.26 11.39 0.96
C GLU A 250 -6.01 11.14 0.11
N ILE A 251 -5.01 10.47 0.67
CA ILE A 251 -3.79 10.08 -0.05
C ILE A 251 -4.11 9.04 -1.13
N GLN A 252 -3.52 9.22 -2.31
CA GLN A 252 -3.70 8.37 -3.49
C GLN A 252 -2.45 7.57 -3.84
N SER A 253 -1.25 8.15 -3.66
CA SER A 253 0.03 7.49 -3.93
C SER A 253 1.19 8.21 -3.23
N THR A 254 2.34 7.54 -3.17
CA THR A 254 3.60 8.14 -2.74
C THR A 254 4.71 7.86 -3.74
N SER A 255 5.75 8.68 -3.76
CA SER A 255 7.04 8.35 -4.37
C SER A 255 7.82 7.36 -3.50
N PRO A 256 8.89 6.75 -4.02
CA PRO A 256 10.01 6.28 -3.21
C PRO A 256 10.62 7.41 -2.38
N ILE A 257 11.53 7.07 -1.46
CA ILE A 257 12.34 8.08 -0.77
C ILE A 257 13.27 8.74 -1.80
N VAL A 258 13.22 10.06 -1.85
CA VAL A 258 14.08 10.89 -2.69
C VAL A 258 15.10 11.60 -1.80
N ASP A 259 16.37 11.31 -2.04
CA ASP A 259 17.49 12.02 -1.44
C ASP A 259 17.71 13.36 -2.15
N GLY A 260 17.88 14.43 -1.39
CA GLY A 260 18.18 15.75 -1.94
C GLY A 260 18.71 16.72 -0.90
N VAL A 261 19.12 17.90 -1.36
CA VAL A 261 19.60 18.99 -0.51
C VAL A 261 18.58 20.12 -0.54
N TYR A 262 17.99 20.44 0.60
CA TYR A 262 16.96 21.47 0.75
C TYR A 262 17.40 22.48 1.79
N ASN A 263 17.50 23.75 1.39
CA ASN A 263 18.05 24.84 2.24
C ASN A 263 19.44 24.51 2.82
N GLY A 264 20.30 23.87 2.01
CA GLY A 264 21.67 23.52 2.41
C GLY A 264 21.78 22.32 3.37
N LYS A 265 20.67 21.61 3.64
CA LYS A 265 20.67 20.39 4.46
C LYS A 265 20.25 19.20 3.62
N GLU A 266 20.95 18.08 3.77
CA GLU A 266 20.48 16.80 3.23
C GLU A 266 19.14 16.45 3.86
N ALA A 267 18.20 16.02 3.04
CA ALA A 267 16.90 15.55 3.50
C ALA A 267 16.38 14.43 2.60
N LYS A 268 15.73 13.46 3.26
CA LYS A 268 14.98 12.39 2.63
C LYS A 268 13.52 12.79 2.53
N LEU A 269 13.01 12.97 1.33
CA LEU A 269 11.62 13.36 1.07
C LEU A 269 10.79 12.22 0.51
N ILE A 270 9.52 12.19 0.91
CA ILE A 270 8.48 11.37 0.30
C ILE A 270 7.44 12.32 -0.28
N TYR A 271 7.32 12.34 -1.61
CA TYR A 271 6.26 13.06 -2.30
C TYR A 271 4.98 12.24 -2.26
N SER A 272 3.84 12.88 -2.05
CA SER A 272 2.57 12.20 -1.86
C SER A 272 1.44 12.99 -2.50
N ILE A 273 0.57 12.30 -3.22
CA ILE A 273 -0.59 12.90 -3.89
C ILE A 273 -1.81 12.72 -3.01
N PHE A 274 -2.55 13.81 -2.79
CA PHE A 274 -3.78 13.83 -2.00
C PHE A 274 -4.93 14.40 -2.81
N THR A 275 -6.14 13.97 -2.49
CA THR A 275 -7.38 14.53 -3.01
C THR A 275 -8.27 15.01 -1.87
N THR A 276 -9.21 15.89 -2.19
CA THR A 276 -10.37 16.14 -1.34
C THR A 276 -11.31 14.92 -1.34
N PRO A 277 -12.21 14.81 -0.35
CA PRO A 277 -13.23 13.77 -0.36
C PRO A 277 -14.18 13.86 -1.56
N HIS A 278 -14.71 12.72 -2.01
CA HIS A 278 -15.58 12.64 -3.19
C HIS A 278 -16.84 13.53 -3.11
N ASN A 279 -17.35 13.77 -1.90
CA ASN A 279 -18.52 14.62 -1.64
C ASN A 279 -18.16 16.11 -1.39
N SER A 280 -16.93 16.52 -1.69
CA SER A 280 -16.44 17.89 -1.53
C SER A 280 -16.11 18.52 -2.89
N ILE A 281 -15.67 19.79 -2.87
CA ILE A 281 -15.11 20.45 -4.05
C ILE A 281 -13.89 19.66 -4.50
N SER A 282 -13.91 19.20 -5.75
CA SER A 282 -12.83 18.38 -6.30
C SER A 282 -11.53 19.19 -6.36
N GLY A 283 -10.50 18.69 -5.66
CA GLY A 283 -9.19 19.30 -5.61
C GLY A 283 -8.13 18.24 -5.33
N SER A 284 -6.94 18.44 -5.87
CA SER A 284 -5.78 17.59 -5.62
C SER A 284 -4.59 18.44 -5.18
N ALA A 285 -3.71 17.87 -4.37
CA ALA A 285 -2.47 18.50 -3.93
C ALA A 285 -1.33 17.49 -3.92
N VAL A 286 -0.11 17.99 -4.17
CA VAL A 286 1.12 17.23 -3.96
C VAL A 286 1.82 17.81 -2.74
N CYS A 287 2.01 16.99 -1.72
CA CYS A 287 2.75 17.35 -0.51
C CYS A 287 4.04 16.55 -0.41
N ALA A 288 5.07 17.16 0.18
CA ALA A 288 6.34 16.50 0.47
C ALA A 288 6.52 16.38 1.98
N PHE A 289 6.84 15.17 2.45
CA PHE A 289 7.11 14.90 3.85
C PHE A 289 8.58 14.53 4.02
N ARG A 290 9.28 15.24 4.91
CA ARG A 290 10.60 14.79 5.38
C ARG A 290 10.42 13.55 6.23
N LEU A 291 11.27 12.55 5.99
CA LEU A 291 11.26 11.34 6.78
C LEU A 291 11.55 11.63 8.27
N GLU A 292 12.41 12.61 8.53
CA GLU A 292 12.68 13.14 9.88
C GLU A 292 11.41 13.69 10.57
N ASP A 293 10.55 14.41 9.83
CA ASP A 293 9.30 14.98 10.38
C ASP A 293 8.31 13.85 10.74
N ILE A 294 8.29 12.79 9.92
CA ILE A 294 7.52 11.57 10.19
C ILE A 294 8.05 10.87 11.45
N GLN A 295 9.37 10.70 11.58
CA GLN A 295 9.99 10.07 12.75
C GLN A 295 9.69 10.87 14.04
N ARG A 296 9.84 12.20 13.99
CA ARG A 296 9.50 13.10 15.11
C ARG A 296 8.05 12.99 15.53
N ALA A 297 7.11 12.80 14.59
CA ALA A 297 5.70 12.61 14.93
C ALA A 297 5.47 11.36 15.79
N PHE A 298 6.25 10.29 15.58
CA PHE A 298 6.16 9.07 16.39
C PHE A 298 6.88 9.15 17.74
N GLU A 299 7.69 10.18 17.96
CA GLU A 299 8.36 10.48 19.24
C GLU A 299 7.55 11.49 20.09
N GLY A 300 6.53 12.11 19.49
CA GLY A 300 5.62 13.04 20.15
C GLY A 300 4.62 12.36 21.08
N SER A 301 3.69 13.16 21.61
CA SER A 301 2.63 12.65 22.50
C SER A 301 1.65 11.73 21.76
N PHE A 302 1.25 10.66 22.43
CA PHE A 302 0.20 9.77 21.94
C PHE A 302 -1.17 10.42 22.08
N LYS A 303 -2.12 10.00 21.24
CA LYS A 303 -3.54 10.37 21.38
C LYS A 303 -4.28 9.26 22.11
N GLY A 304 -4.93 9.61 23.21
CA GLY A 304 -5.69 8.69 24.05
C GLY A 304 -7.18 9.04 24.06
N GLN A 305 -7.99 8.04 24.41
CA GLN A 305 -9.42 8.19 24.66
C GLN A 305 -9.76 7.29 25.86
N ASP A 306 -10.21 7.89 26.96
CA ASP A 306 -10.44 7.18 28.23
C ASP A 306 -11.61 6.19 28.11
N ASP A 307 -12.71 6.62 27.50
CA ASP A 307 -13.85 5.77 27.13
C ASP A 307 -14.44 6.18 25.78
N ILE A 308 -15.43 5.43 25.28
CA ILE A 308 -16.05 5.66 23.97
C ILE A 308 -16.69 7.05 23.82
N ASN A 309 -17.10 7.68 24.92
CA ASN A 309 -17.78 8.99 24.96
C ASN A 309 -16.80 10.16 25.20
N SER A 310 -15.57 9.85 25.60
CA SER A 310 -14.54 10.84 25.92
C SER A 310 -13.93 11.44 24.66
N ASN A 311 -13.43 12.67 24.79
CA ASN A 311 -12.68 13.32 23.72
C ASN A 311 -11.29 12.70 23.56
N TRP A 312 -10.78 12.77 22.34
CA TRP A 312 -9.42 12.33 22.04
C TRP A 312 -8.41 13.41 22.45
N LEU A 313 -7.68 13.17 23.54
CA LEU A 313 -6.73 14.12 24.12
C LEU A 313 -5.28 13.60 24.01
N PRO A 314 -4.28 14.49 24.00
CA PRO A 314 -2.89 14.08 24.16
C PRO A 314 -2.69 13.36 25.51
N ILE A 315 -2.06 12.21 25.50
CA ILE A 315 -1.63 11.52 26.72
C ILE A 315 -0.46 12.30 27.29
N VAL A 316 -0.66 12.85 28.49
CA VAL A 316 0.43 13.45 29.26
C VAL A 316 1.28 12.29 29.77
N ASN A 317 2.48 12.12 29.24
CA ASN A 317 3.44 11.19 29.80
C ASN A 317 3.78 11.67 31.22
N SER A 318 3.17 11.06 32.23
CA SER A 318 3.71 11.07 33.59
C SER A 318 5.05 10.34 33.53
N LYS A 319 6.11 11.07 33.20
CA LYS A 319 7.47 10.58 33.42
C LYS A 319 7.61 10.26 34.90
N GLY A 320 7.82 8.98 35.20
CA GLY A 320 8.49 8.43 36.38
C GLY A 320 8.10 8.99 37.75
N SER A 321 7.31 8.20 38.49
CA SER A 321 7.59 7.94 39.91
C SER A 321 8.30 6.61 40.02
#